data_AF-A0A838TJ24-F1
#
_entry.id   AF-A0A838TJ24-F1
#
_cell.length_a   1.000
_cell.length_b   1.000
_cell.length_c   1.000
_cell.angle_alpha   90.00
_cell.angle_beta   90.00
_cell.angle_gamma   90.00
#
_symmetry.space_group_name_H-M   'P 1'
#
loop_
_entity.id
_entity.type
_entity.pdbx_description
1 polymer ?
#
loop_
_entity_poly.entity_id
_entity_poly.type
_entity_poly.pdbx_seq_one_letter_code
_entity_poly.pdbx_strand_id
1 'polypeptide(L)'
;MVPTASASSNSTISTPPVRRSSNISTRGQVNLGGDAMIGRFIIGGDEPTTVIVRAIGPSLAAAKIPNPLPDPALELYDGNGSLIFSNDNWRSSQADQIINTGLAPTNDRESASVARLNRGTTPRSCEMRPRHKGSR
;
A
#
# COMPACT_ATOMS: atom_id res chain seq x y z
N MET A 1 -9.43 61.38 29.12
CA MET A 1 -8.86 60.11 29.63
C MET A 1 -9.32 59.03 28.66
N VAL A 2 -8.43 58.53 27.80
CA VAL A 2 -8.73 57.49 26.79
C VAL A 2 -7.72 56.36 27.00
N PRO A 3 -8.14 55.10 27.14
CA PRO A 3 -7.20 53.98 27.18
C PRO A 3 -6.87 53.51 25.76
N THR A 4 -5.59 53.41 25.44
CA THR A 4 -5.10 52.67 24.27
C THR A 4 -4.89 51.22 24.68
N ALA A 5 -5.72 50.30 24.20
CA ALA A 5 -5.47 48.87 24.32
C ALA A 5 -4.60 48.40 23.14
N SER A 6 -3.40 47.89 23.42
CA SER A 6 -2.58 47.16 22.46
C SER A 6 -2.85 45.67 22.64
N ALA A 7 -3.45 45.02 21.64
CA ALA A 7 -3.64 43.58 21.63
C ALA A 7 -2.48 42.92 20.86
N SER A 8 -1.69 42.09 21.55
CA SER A 8 -0.72 41.19 20.91
C SER A 8 -1.39 39.83 20.74
N SER A 9 -1.81 39.51 19.51
CA SER A 9 -2.31 38.18 19.17
C SER A 9 -1.13 37.26 18.84
N ASN A 10 -0.71 36.46 19.81
CA ASN A 10 0.25 35.38 19.57
C ASN A 10 -0.49 34.17 19.00
N SER A 11 -0.67 34.14 17.68
CA SER A 11 -1.20 32.97 16.97
C SER A 11 -0.20 31.83 17.04
N THR A 12 -0.38 30.93 18.01
CA THR A 12 0.27 29.62 17.99
C THR A 12 -0.24 28.88 16.76
N ILE A 13 0.61 28.78 15.73
CA ILE A 13 0.36 27.96 14.56
C ILE A 13 0.26 26.52 15.05
N SER A 14 -0.96 26.06 15.31
CA SER A 14 -1.23 24.64 15.49
C SER A 14 -0.89 23.97 14.16
N THR A 15 0.22 23.23 14.13
CA THR A 15 0.57 22.34 13.02
C THR A 15 -0.69 21.60 12.60
N PRO A 16 -1.15 21.74 11.34
CA PRO A 16 -2.34 21.03 10.90
C PRO A 16 -2.08 19.53 11.11
N PRO A 17 -3.04 18.76 11.64
CA PRO A 17 -2.87 17.32 11.78
C PRO A 17 -2.52 16.76 10.40
N VAL A 18 -1.39 16.08 10.30
CA VAL A 18 -0.96 15.43 9.06
C VAL A 18 -2.08 14.48 8.65
N ARG A 19 -2.80 14.79 7.57
CA ARG A 19 -3.84 13.91 7.06
C ARG A 19 -3.16 12.71 6.42
N ARG A 20 -2.92 11.69 7.22
CA ARG A 20 -2.39 10.41 6.75
C ARG A 20 -3.52 9.66 6.06
N SER A 21 -3.40 9.47 4.75
CA SER A 21 -4.24 8.49 4.05
C SER A 21 -3.91 7.12 4.63
N SER A 22 -4.84 6.54 5.40
CA SER A 22 -4.64 5.24 6.03
C SER A 22 -4.82 4.10 5.04
N ASN A 23 -5.68 4.28 4.03
CA ASN A 23 -6.00 3.28 3.02
C ASN A 23 -6.11 3.93 1.64
N ILE A 24 -5.40 3.38 0.64
CA ILE A 24 -5.45 3.79 -0.77
C ILE A 24 -5.62 2.52 -1.60
N SER A 25 -6.53 2.56 -2.57
CA SER A 25 -6.74 1.46 -3.50
C SER A 25 -7.01 1.98 -4.90
N THR A 26 -6.38 1.37 -5.89
CA THR A 26 -6.68 1.55 -7.31
C THR A 26 -7.07 0.21 -7.92
N ARG A 27 -7.88 0.26 -8.99
CA ARG A 27 -8.26 -0.91 -9.77
C ARG A 27 -7.91 -0.64 -11.22
N GLY A 28 -7.24 -1.60 -11.85
CA GLY A 28 -6.86 -1.57 -13.25
C GLY A 28 -6.94 -2.96 -13.86
N GLN A 29 -6.92 -3.03 -15.18
CA GLN A 29 -6.80 -4.29 -15.89
C GLN A 29 -5.32 -4.70 -15.96
N VAL A 30 -5.07 -5.99 -15.80
CA VAL A 30 -3.74 -6.60 -15.93
C VAL A 30 -3.87 -7.73 -16.93
N ASN A 31 -3.19 -7.61 -18.07
CA ASN A 31 -3.28 -8.61 -19.13
C ASN A 31 -2.32 -9.77 -18.88
N LEU A 32 -2.73 -10.97 -19.31
CA LEU A 32 -1.91 -12.19 -19.25
C LEU A 32 -0.64 -12.13 -20.11
N GLY A 33 -0.50 -11.12 -20.98
CA GLY A 33 0.63 -10.91 -21.89
C GLY A 33 1.85 -10.22 -21.29
N GLY A 34 1.88 -9.98 -19.97
CA GLY A 34 3.05 -9.40 -19.28
C GLY A 34 2.86 -7.97 -18.78
N ASP A 35 1.64 -7.42 -18.87
CA ASP A 35 1.34 -6.12 -18.28
C ASP A 35 1.34 -6.22 -16.74
N ALA A 36 1.71 -5.12 -16.09
CA ALA A 36 1.54 -4.93 -14.65
C ALA A 36 0.66 -3.74 -14.37
N MET A 37 -0.18 -3.87 -13.34
CA MET A 37 -0.70 -2.69 -12.67
C MET A 37 0.36 -2.22 -11.67
N ILE A 38 0.83 -0.98 -11.84
CA ILE A 38 1.88 -0.40 -11.00
C ILE A 38 1.26 0.69 -10.12
N GLY A 39 1.34 0.50 -8.80
CA GLY A 39 1.06 1.53 -7.81
C GLY A 39 2.36 2.15 -7.33
N ARG A 40 2.45 3.48 -7.28
CA ARG A 40 3.60 4.17 -6.69
C ARG A 40 3.19 4.99 -5.48
N PHE A 41 4.03 4.98 -4.45
CA PHE A 41 3.80 5.77 -3.25
C PHE A 41 5.12 6.20 -2.61
N ILE A 42 5.04 7.26 -1.80
CA ILE A 42 6.16 7.80 -1.05
C ILE A 42 5.81 7.72 0.44
N ILE A 43 6.76 7.28 1.27
CA ILE A 43 6.63 7.32 2.73
C ILE A 43 7.15 8.67 3.21
N GLY A 44 6.22 9.59 3.48
CA GLY A 44 6.51 10.87 4.13
C GLY A 44 6.58 10.75 5.65
N GLY A 45 6.71 11.91 6.33
CA GLY A 45 6.92 11.98 7.78
C GLY A 45 8.37 11.70 8.17
N ASP A 46 8.63 11.69 9.48
CA ASP A 46 10.00 11.64 10.02
C ASP A 46 10.47 10.24 10.40
N GLU A 47 9.54 9.30 10.57
CA GLU A 47 9.78 7.95 11.08
C GLU A 47 9.45 6.84 10.05
N PRO A 48 10.13 5.68 10.13
CA PRO A 48 9.76 4.51 9.34
C PRO A 48 8.33 4.08 9.61
N THR A 49 7.61 3.78 8.53
CA THR A 49 6.19 3.44 8.56
C THR A 49 5.99 1.99 8.18
N THR A 50 5.22 1.26 8.99
CA THR A 50 4.74 -0.07 8.62
C THR A 50 3.54 0.07 7.70
N VAL A 51 3.59 -0.61 6.55
CA VAL A 51 2.53 -0.67 5.55
C VAL A 51 2.14 -2.12 5.27
N ILE A 52 0.90 -2.31 4.85
CA ILE A 52 0.47 -3.53 4.16
C ILE A 52 0.15 -3.18 2.71
N VAL A 53 0.67 -3.99 1.78
CA VAL A 53 0.32 -3.91 0.36
C VAL A 53 -0.43 -5.18 0.01
N ARG A 54 -1.53 -5.06 -0.73
CA ARG A 54 -2.42 -6.17 -1.08
C ARG A 54 -2.78 -6.13 -2.56
N ALA A 55 -2.68 -7.27 -3.23
CA ALA A 55 -3.24 -7.50 -4.55
C ALA A 55 -4.47 -8.40 -4.40
N ILE A 56 -5.64 -7.83 -4.68
CA ILE A 56 -6.95 -8.48 -4.51
C ILE A 56 -7.46 -8.87 -5.89
N GLY A 57 -7.72 -10.16 -6.08
CA GLY A 57 -8.12 -10.74 -7.36
C GLY A 57 -9.37 -11.60 -7.19
N PRO A 58 -9.27 -12.86 -6.76
CA PRO A 58 -10.40 -13.77 -6.61
C PRO A 58 -11.58 -13.23 -5.79
N SER A 59 -11.32 -12.48 -4.71
CA SER A 59 -12.41 -11.96 -3.87
C SER A 59 -13.25 -10.88 -4.57
N LEU A 60 -12.74 -10.26 -5.65
CA LEU A 60 -13.52 -9.33 -6.46
C LEU A 60 -14.70 -10.03 -7.17
N ALA A 61 -14.59 -11.33 -7.46
CA ALA A 61 -15.71 -12.10 -8.01
C ALA A 61 -16.90 -12.14 -7.03
N ALA A 62 -16.63 -12.35 -5.74
CA ALA A 62 -17.65 -12.32 -4.69
C ALA A 62 -18.29 -10.93 -4.55
N ALA A 63 -17.54 -9.87 -4.87
CA ALA A 63 -18.02 -8.49 -4.95
C ALA A 63 -18.73 -8.15 -6.28
N LYS A 64 -19.02 -9.16 -7.13
CA LYS A 64 -19.67 -9.00 -8.46
C LYS A 64 -18.90 -8.11 -9.43
N ILE A 65 -17.58 -8.00 -9.26
CA ILE A 65 -16.71 -7.30 -10.20
C ILE A 65 -16.32 -8.30 -11.30
N PRO A 66 -16.58 -7.98 -12.58
CA PRO A 66 -16.30 -8.90 -13.68
C PRO A 66 -14.80 -9.02 -13.94
N ASN A 67 -14.41 -10.17 -14.49
CA ASN A 67 -13.05 -10.47 -14.98
C ASN A 67 -11.93 -10.18 -13.95
N PRO A 68 -12.03 -10.70 -12.71
CA PRO A 68 -10.94 -10.54 -11.75
C PRO A 68 -9.71 -11.34 -12.17
N LEU A 69 -8.54 -10.85 -11.78
CA LEU A 69 -7.31 -11.62 -11.91
C LEU A 69 -7.38 -12.85 -10.98
N PRO A 70 -7.33 -14.09 -11.48
CA PRO A 70 -7.63 -15.27 -10.68
C PRO A 70 -6.49 -15.71 -9.74
N ASP A 71 -5.26 -15.27 -10.02
CA ASP A 71 -4.07 -15.61 -9.24
C ASP A 71 -3.10 -14.41 -9.31
N PRO A 72 -3.32 -13.37 -8.48
CA PRO A 72 -2.49 -12.17 -8.47
C PRO A 72 -1.15 -12.39 -7.76
N ALA A 73 -0.04 -12.12 -8.45
CA ALA A 73 1.26 -11.97 -7.83
C ALA A 73 1.54 -10.49 -7.52
N LEU A 74 2.20 -10.23 -6.40
CA LEU A 74 2.57 -8.91 -5.90
C LEU A 74 4.07 -8.82 -5.67
N GLU A 75 4.71 -7.82 -6.26
CA GLU A 75 6.09 -7.44 -6.00
C GLU A 75 6.15 -6.02 -5.42
N LEU A 76 7.00 -5.80 -4.44
CA LEU A 76 7.25 -4.50 -3.82
C LEU A 76 8.72 -4.14 -3.98
N TYR A 77 8.99 -2.95 -4.50
CA TYR A 77 10.32 -2.42 -4.74
C TYR A 77 10.59 -1.15 -3.93
N ASP A 78 11.85 -0.95 -3.55
CA ASP A 78 12.31 0.28 -2.93
C ASP A 78 12.48 1.42 -3.94
N GLY A 79 12.88 2.60 -3.45
CA GLY A 79 13.08 3.78 -4.31
C GLY A 79 14.25 3.67 -5.28
N ASN A 80 15.11 2.66 -5.14
CA ASN A 80 16.22 2.34 -6.03
C ASN A 80 15.87 1.21 -7.02
N GLY A 81 14.64 0.67 -6.95
CA GLY A 81 14.21 -0.47 -7.76
C GLY A 81 14.67 -1.83 -7.23
N SER A 82 15.19 -1.91 -6.00
CA SER A 82 15.52 -3.18 -5.37
C SER A 82 14.26 -3.89 -4.88
N LEU A 83 14.15 -5.19 -5.13
CA LEU A 83 13.03 -6.00 -4.66
C LEU A 83 13.07 -6.11 -3.13
N ILE A 84 12.03 -5.59 -2.49
CA ILE A 84 11.79 -5.75 -1.05
C ILE A 84 11.08 -7.07 -0.80
N PHE A 85 10.10 -7.42 -1.64
CA PHE A 85 9.25 -8.60 -1.42
C PHE A 85 8.55 -9.05 -2.71
N SER A 86 8.30 -10.36 -2.82
CA SER A 86 7.47 -10.99 -3.86
C SER A 86 6.58 -12.06 -3.22
N ASN A 87 5.30 -12.10 -3.57
CA ASN A 87 4.35 -13.10 -3.08
C ASN A 87 3.18 -13.30 -4.03
N ASP A 88 2.68 -14.53 -4.11
CA ASP A 88 1.49 -14.92 -4.85
C ASP A 88 0.38 -15.53 -3.95
N ASN A 89 0.68 -15.78 -2.66
CA ASN A 89 -0.27 -16.33 -1.69
C ASN A 89 0.00 -15.75 -0.29
N TRP A 90 -0.92 -14.95 0.25
CA TRP A 90 -0.68 -14.16 1.46
C TRP A 90 -0.34 -15.00 2.70
N ARG A 91 -0.77 -16.26 2.76
CA ARG A 91 -0.46 -17.20 3.86
C ARG A 91 0.92 -17.86 3.77
N SER A 92 1.65 -17.71 2.67
CA SER A 92 2.90 -18.44 2.42
C SER A 92 4.07 -18.02 3.31
N SER A 93 4.11 -16.76 3.75
CA SER A 93 5.31 -16.17 4.37
C SER A 93 5.03 -15.31 5.61
N GLN A 94 4.00 -14.46 5.57
CA GLN A 94 3.73 -13.45 6.60
C GLN A 94 2.32 -13.59 7.20
N ALA A 95 1.77 -14.81 7.24
CA ALA A 95 0.36 -15.04 7.58
C ALA A 95 -0.04 -14.38 8.92
N ASP A 96 0.72 -14.62 10.00
CA ASP A 96 0.43 -14.06 11.32
C ASP A 96 0.54 -12.53 11.34
N GLN A 97 1.57 -11.96 10.70
CA GLN A 97 1.74 -10.51 10.60
C GLN A 97 0.57 -9.87 9.85
N ILE A 98 0.14 -10.49 8.76
CA ILE A 98 -0.98 -10.05 7.92
C ILE A 98 -2.30 -10.17 8.69
N ILE A 99 -2.54 -11.27 9.42
CA ILE A 99 -3.71 -11.45 10.29
C ILE A 99 -3.75 -10.36 11.36
N ASN A 100 -2.62 -10.08 12.01
CA ASN A 100 -2.50 -9.06 13.05
C ASN A 100 -2.77 -7.64 12.55
N THR A 101 -2.70 -7.39 11.24
CA THR A 101 -3.12 -6.09 10.67
C THR A 101 -4.64 -5.90 10.65
N GLY A 102 -5.43 -6.98 10.79
CA GLY A 102 -6.88 -6.96 10.58
C GLY A 102 -7.29 -6.76 9.11
N LEU A 103 -6.33 -6.78 8.18
CA LEU A 103 -6.53 -6.53 6.74
C LEU A 103 -6.18 -7.74 5.88
N ALA A 104 -6.17 -8.94 6.48
CA ALA A 104 -5.90 -10.17 5.76
C ALA A 104 -6.85 -10.33 4.55
N PRO A 105 -6.33 -10.71 3.37
CA PRO A 105 -7.18 -11.08 2.25
C PRO A 105 -8.09 -12.27 2.60
N THR A 106 -9.26 -12.33 1.97
CA THR A 106 -10.27 -13.36 2.26
C THR A 106 -10.06 -14.64 1.45
N ASN A 107 -9.30 -14.57 0.35
CA ASN A 107 -8.96 -15.73 -0.45
C ASN A 107 -7.46 -16.02 -0.34
N ASP A 108 -7.08 -17.28 -0.11
CA ASP A 108 -5.68 -17.68 0.09
C ASP A 108 -4.79 -17.47 -1.14
N ARG A 109 -5.40 -17.38 -2.34
CA ARG A 109 -4.72 -17.04 -3.62
C ARG A 109 -4.54 -15.53 -3.84
N GLU A 110 -4.90 -14.71 -2.86
CA GLU A 110 -4.59 -13.28 -2.92
C GLU A 110 -3.19 -13.04 -2.37
N SER A 111 -2.57 -11.95 -2.81
CA SER A 111 -1.24 -11.58 -2.36
C SER A 111 -1.28 -10.44 -1.38
N ALA A 112 -0.48 -10.55 -0.32
CA ALA A 112 -0.25 -9.46 0.60
C ALA A 112 1.16 -9.52 1.19
N SER A 113 1.64 -8.36 1.61
CA SER A 113 2.91 -8.18 2.30
C SER A 113 2.82 -7.10 3.35
N VAL A 114 3.44 -7.33 4.50
CA VAL A 114 3.73 -6.30 5.49
C VAL A 114 5.19 -5.91 5.39
N ALA A 115 5.45 -4.62 5.24
CA ALA A 115 6.80 -4.08 5.17
C ALA A 115 6.95 -2.85 6.08
N ARG A 116 8.07 -2.78 6.80
CA ARG A 116 8.48 -1.56 7.51
C ARG A 116 9.39 -0.77 6.58
N LEU A 117 8.92 0.39 6.14
CA LEU A 117 9.57 1.19 5.11
C LEU A 117 10.11 2.47 5.72
N ASN A 118 11.39 2.74 5.47
CA ASN A 118 12.02 4.01 5.85
C ASN A 118 11.33 5.17 5.13
N ARG A 119 11.32 6.35 5.76
CA ARG A 119 10.94 7.57 5.04
C ARG A 119 11.85 7.81 3.84
N GLY A 120 11.37 8.56 2.85
CA GLY A 120 12.21 8.93 1.71
C GLY A 120 11.47 9.84 0.73
N THR A 121 12.23 10.42 -0.19
CA THR A 121 11.69 11.25 -1.29
C THR A 121 11.53 10.45 -2.58
N THR A 122 12.13 9.27 -2.67
CA THR A 122 12.05 8.39 -3.84
C THR A 122 10.76 7.55 -3.82
N PRO A 123 10.01 7.50 -4.94
CA PRO A 123 8.80 6.69 -5.02
C PRO A 123 9.15 5.21 -5.01
N ARG A 124 8.48 4.46 -4.13
CA ARG A 124 8.45 3.00 -4.12
C ARG A 124 7.36 2.52 -5.08
N SER A 125 7.54 1.34 -5.66
CA SER A 125 6.55 0.74 -6.56
C SER A 125 6.07 -0.61 -6.04
N CYS A 126 4.77 -0.83 -6.13
CA CYS A 126 4.19 -2.16 -6.09
C CYS A 126 3.71 -2.54 -7.48
N GLU A 127 4.04 -3.76 -7.90
CA GLU A 127 3.62 -4.32 -9.18
C GLU A 127 2.69 -5.50 -8.92
N MET A 128 1.51 -5.43 -9.51
CA MET A 128 0.55 -6.52 -9.55
C MET A 128 0.54 -7.12 -10.94
N ARG A 129 0.83 -8.43 -11.01
CA ARG A 129 0.95 -9.19 -12.25
C ARG A 129 0.14 -10.49 -12.14
N PRO A 130 -0.22 -11.13 -13.25
CA PRO A 130 -0.69 -12.51 -13.22
C PRO A 130 0.43 -13.40 -12.72
N ARG A 131 0.09 -14.43 -11.93
CA ARG A 131 1.08 -15.43 -11.50
C ARG A 131 1.80 -16.03 -12.72
N HIS A 132 3.13 -16.00 -12.68
CA HIS A 132 3.95 -16.65 -13.69
C HIS A 132 3.81 -18.17 -13.59
N LYS A 133 3.57 -18.86 -14.72
CA LYS A 133 3.56 -20.34 -14.80
C LYS A 133 4.94 -21.01 -14.56
N GLY A 134 5.92 -20.32 -13.97
CA GLY A 134 7.33 -20.71 -14.00
C GLY A 134 8.12 -20.67 -12.70
N SER A 135 7.60 -20.14 -11.59
CA SER A 135 8.37 -20.15 -10.33
C SER A 135 8.06 -21.43 -9.53
N ARG A 136 8.98 -22.39 -9.63
CA ARG A 136 9.14 -23.47 -8.65
C ARG A 136 9.87 -22.96 -7.43
#